data_AF-A0A1J5JIJ4-F1
#
_entry.id   AF-A0A1J5JIJ4-F1
#
_cell.length_a   1.000
_cell.length_b   1.000
_cell.length_c   1.000
_cell.angle_alpha   90.00
_cell.angle_beta   90.00
_cell.angle_gamma   90.00
#
_symmetry.space_group_name_H-M   'P 1'
#
loop_
_entity.id
_entity.type
_entity.pdbx_description
1 polymer ?
#
loop_
_entity_poly.entity_id
_entity_poly.type
_entity_poly.pdbx_seq_one_letter_code
_entity_poly.pdbx_strand_id
1 'polypeptide(L)'
;MILGNGGSLKNFDLSKLPNLPAICTAYSLVDNRLKDVNVRYWVIPDSYVLYPVIMNHVEKKIAKNYLRPILKKIALNNRQVTLIHSLTHFYSFFPKTKDVVYYHHFGDKKSGSFDLAGDFATCAGSLHIMIGVARFLGFSKAILLGCDYLGSPKLEGHFYSDSAPVYGKDDSQHVDKVKGIAGDLDMTVILAEGSSCSAFKSASFEEYFGVPEVKKTNVEIIDEEYLAMMRKAAVKNQIYI
;
A
#
# COMPACT_ATOMS: atom_id res chain seq x y z
N MET A 1 -11.76 4.46 -0.19
CA MET A 1 -11.15 3.21 -0.70
C MET A 1 -9.73 3.11 -0.20
N ILE A 2 -9.24 1.91 0.06
CA ILE A 2 -7.85 1.63 0.43
C ILE A 2 -7.26 0.71 -0.64
N LEU A 3 -6.18 1.15 -1.27
CA LEU A 3 -5.50 0.42 -2.35
C LEU A 3 -4.10 0.02 -1.87
N GLY A 4 -3.91 -1.28 -1.66
CA GLY A 4 -2.62 -1.86 -1.33
C GLY A 4 -1.74 -2.05 -2.57
N ASN A 5 -0.79 -2.99 -2.46
CA ASN A 5 0.12 -3.35 -3.55
C ASN A 5 0.04 -4.85 -3.92
N GLY A 6 -1.02 -5.54 -3.47
CA GLY A 6 -1.20 -6.98 -3.69
C GLY A 6 -1.25 -7.36 -5.17
N GLY A 7 -0.85 -8.59 -5.46
CA GLY A 7 -0.86 -9.18 -6.80
C GLY A 7 -2.25 -9.23 -7.45
N SER A 8 -3.34 -9.29 -6.65
CA SER A 8 -4.72 -9.33 -7.16
C SER A 8 -5.07 -8.12 -8.03
N LEU A 9 -4.42 -6.97 -7.82
CA LEU A 9 -4.64 -5.77 -8.65
C LEU A 9 -4.28 -5.99 -10.12
N LYS A 10 -3.46 -7.00 -10.46
CA LYS A 10 -3.22 -7.41 -11.85
C LYS A 10 -4.48 -7.91 -12.55
N ASN A 11 -5.46 -8.39 -11.80
CA ASN A 11 -6.68 -8.98 -12.32
C ASN A 11 -7.86 -7.99 -12.34
N PHE A 12 -7.73 -6.86 -11.65
CA PHE A 12 -8.86 -5.94 -11.44
C PHE A 12 -8.91 -4.84 -12.50
N ASP A 13 -10.11 -4.58 -13.03
CA ASP A 13 -10.35 -3.41 -13.88
C ASP A 13 -10.57 -2.15 -13.01
N LEU A 14 -9.48 -1.44 -12.72
CA LEU A 14 -9.54 -0.26 -11.85
C LEU A 14 -10.36 0.90 -12.43
N SER A 15 -10.77 0.85 -13.72
CA SER A 15 -11.70 1.82 -14.30
C SER A 15 -13.13 1.69 -13.75
N LYS A 16 -13.46 0.56 -13.12
CA LYS A 16 -14.78 0.29 -12.50
C LYS A 16 -14.89 0.82 -11.09
N LEU A 17 -13.81 1.33 -10.52
CA LEU A 17 -13.83 1.86 -9.17
C LEU A 17 -14.72 3.10 -9.10
N PRO A 18 -15.57 3.22 -8.07
CA PRO A 18 -16.42 4.39 -7.92
C PRO A 18 -15.55 5.62 -7.65
N ASN A 19 -16.09 6.80 -7.93
CA ASN A 19 -15.42 8.07 -7.66
C ASN A 19 -15.44 8.42 -6.15
N LEU A 20 -14.79 7.59 -5.33
CA LEU A 20 -14.62 7.76 -3.89
C LEU A 20 -13.18 8.14 -3.56
N PRO A 21 -12.93 8.91 -2.49
CA PRO A 21 -11.58 9.20 -2.03
C PRO A 21 -10.79 7.90 -1.80
N ALA A 22 -9.63 7.79 -2.45
CA ALA A 22 -8.72 6.65 -2.29
C ALA A 22 -7.46 7.03 -1.48
N ILE A 23 -7.07 6.10 -0.61
CA ILE A 23 -5.79 6.07 0.11
C ILE A 23 -4.96 4.95 -0.52
N CYS A 24 -3.75 5.27 -0.98
CA CYS A 24 -2.84 4.33 -1.62
C CYS A 24 -1.50 4.28 -0.88
N THR A 25 -0.64 3.30 -1.16
CA THR A 25 0.63 3.14 -0.42
C THR A 25 1.85 2.95 -1.31
N ALA A 26 2.96 3.57 -0.93
CA ALA A 26 4.30 3.34 -1.49
C ALA A 26 4.29 3.30 -3.03
N TYR A 27 4.35 2.11 -3.63
CA TYR A 27 4.44 1.92 -5.06
C TYR A 27 3.11 1.95 -5.81
N SER A 28 1.94 2.02 -5.16
CA SER A 28 0.64 1.94 -5.87
C SER A 28 0.55 2.89 -7.06
N LEU A 29 1.06 4.12 -6.89
CA LEU A 29 1.03 5.18 -7.91
C LEU A 29 1.99 4.99 -9.10
N VAL A 30 2.67 3.85 -9.21
CA VAL A 30 3.31 3.44 -10.49
C VAL A 30 2.32 2.75 -11.43
N ASP A 31 1.17 2.29 -10.92
CA ASP A 31 0.10 1.74 -11.74
C ASP A 31 -0.58 2.87 -12.53
N ASN A 32 -0.41 2.82 -13.85
CA ASN A 32 -0.94 3.85 -14.75
C ASN A 32 -2.46 3.97 -14.70
N ARG A 33 -3.17 2.91 -14.28
CA ARG A 33 -4.63 2.91 -14.19
C ARG A 33 -5.14 3.75 -13.02
N LEU A 34 -4.29 4.08 -12.04
CA LEU A 34 -4.68 4.96 -10.93
C LEU A 34 -4.79 6.43 -11.32
N LYS A 35 -4.39 6.82 -12.54
CA LYS A 35 -4.58 8.19 -13.05
C LYS A 35 -6.06 8.59 -13.11
N ASP A 36 -6.93 7.61 -13.36
CA ASP A 36 -8.39 7.81 -13.44
C ASP A 36 -9.10 7.56 -12.11
N VAL A 37 -8.37 7.14 -11.07
CA VAL A 37 -8.90 6.91 -9.72
C VAL A 37 -8.75 8.18 -8.90
N ASN A 38 -9.75 8.48 -8.06
CA ASN A 38 -9.76 9.63 -7.16
C ASN A 38 -8.82 9.45 -5.95
N VAL A 39 -7.51 9.29 -6.21
CA VAL A 39 -6.49 9.18 -5.18
C VAL A 39 -6.30 10.53 -4.49
N ARG A 40 -6.63 10.57 -3.20
CA ARG A 40 -6.50 11.77 -2.36
C ARG A 40 -5.29 11.71 -1.45
N TYR A 41 -4.96 10.50 -0.98
CA TYR A 41 -3.92 10.30 0.01
C TYR A 41 -2.94 9.23 -0.44
N TRP A 42 -1.65 9.50 -0.26
CA TRP A 42 -0.58 8.57 -0.55
C TRP A 42 0.29 8.37 0.69
N VAL A 43 0.34 7.14 1.18
CA VAL A 43 1.05 6.76 2.41
C VAL A 43 2.42 6.17 2.08
N ILE A 44 3.47 6.66 2.71
CA ILE A 44 4.80 6.03 2.71
C ILE A 44 5.07 5.51 4.12
N PRO A 45 4.92 4.20 4.39
CA PRO A 45 4.95 3.65 5.74
C PRO A 45 6.38 3.56 6.32
N ASP A 46 7.36 3.30 5.47
CA ASP A 46 8.74 3.03 5.89
C ASP A 46 9.44 4.28 6.41
N SER A 47 10.01 4.20 7.60
CA SER A 47 10.84 5.28 8.14
C SER A 47 12.19 5.36 7.41
N TYR A 48 12.73 6.56 7.25
CA TYR A 48 14.01 6.84 6.59
C TYR A 48 14.13 6.42 5.11
N VAL A 49 13.08 5.90 4.46
CA VAL A 49 13.13 5.39 3.07
C VAL A 49 13.39 6.49 2.02
N LEU A 50 13.29 7.76 2.39
CA LEU A 50 13.56 8.90 1.51
C LEU A 50 15.01 9.45 1.61
N TYR A 51 15.87 8.86 2.45
CA TYR A 51 17.27 9.25 2.55
C TYR A 51 18.13 8.66 1.42
N PRO A 52 19.24 9.30 1.02
CA PRO A 52 20.12 8.79 -0.04
C PRO A 52 20.77 7.44 0.29
N VAL A 53 20.87 7.10 1.56
CA VAL A 53 21.43 5.86 2.10
C VAL A 53 20.46 5.25 3.10
N ILE A 54 20.38 3.93 3.13
CA ILE A 54 19.52 3.15 4.04
C ILE A 54 20.28 1.96 4.60
N MET A 55 19.79 1.39 5.70
CA MET A 55 20.22 0.07 6.15
C MET A 55 19.58 -0.99 5.23
N ASN A 56 20.38 -1.73 4.47
CA ASN A 56 19.90 -2.90 3.76
C ASN A 56 19.65 -4.02 4.80
N HIS A 57 18.40 -4.42 4.99
CA HIS A 57 18.04 -5.42 6.00
C HIS A 57 18.52 -6.84 5.67
N VAL A 58 18.69 -7.15 4.38
CA VAL A 58 19.19 -8.45 3.92
C VAL A 58 20.71 -8.52 4.15
N GLU A 59 21.44 -7.49 3.72
CA GLU A 59 22.90 -7.46 3.83
C GLU A 59 23.42 -6.96 5.18
N LYS A 60 22.53 -6.39 6.01
CA LYS A 60 22.83 -5.72 7.30
C LYS A 60 23.92 -4.65 7.21
N LYS A 61 23.93 -3.88 6.11
CA LYS A 61 24.91 -2.83 5.81
C LYS A 61 24.25 -1.55 5.33
N ILE A 62 24.92 -0.42 5.55
CA ILE A 62 24.53 0.85 4.93
C ILE A 62 24.76 0.71 3.42
N ALA A 63 23.73 0.99 2.64
CA ALA A 63 23.75 0.91 1.19
C ALA A 63 23.13 2.16 0.57
N LYS A 64 23.48 2.42 -0.70
CA LYS A 64 22.78 3.40 -1.53
C LYS A 64 21.30 3.04 -1.62
N ASN A 65 20.42 4.02 -1.46
CA ASN A 65 18.99 3.82 -1.55
C ASN A 65 18.51 3.92 -3.01
N TYR A 66 18.11 2.79 -3.59
CA TYR A 66 17.55 2.67 -4.94
C TYR A 66 16.03 2.85 -4.96
N LEU A 67 15.35 2.81 -3.81
CA LEU A 67 13.92 3.10 -3.68
C LEU A 67 13.63 4.60 -3.72
N ARG A 68 14.50 5.41 -3.13
CA ARG A 68 14.37 6.88 -3.11
C ARG A 68 14.07 7.51 -4.47
N PRO A 69 14.82 7.24 -5.56
CA PRO A 69 14.53 7.86 -6.85
C PRO A 69 13.15 7.45 -7.41
N ILE A 70 12.69 6.23 -7.13
CA ILE A 70 11.34 5.76 -7.52
C ILE A 70 10.28 6.58 -6.78
N LEU A 71 10.35 6.64 -5.46
CA LEU A 71 9.41 7.39 -4.62
C LEU A 71 9.43 8.89 -4.94
N LYS A 72 10.61 9.46 -5.18
CA LYS A 72 10.76 10.85 -5.61
C LYS A 72 10.04 11.11 -6.93
N LYS A 73 10.17 10.21 -7.90
CA LYS A 73 9.50 10.34 -9.20
C LYS A 73 7.98 10.21 -9.07
N ILE A 74 7.50 9.26 -8.27
CA ILE A 74 6.07 9.13 -7.94
C ILE A 74 5.54 10.46 -7.36
N ALA A 75 6.22 11.02 -6.36
CA ALA A 75 5.84 12.28 -5.74
C ALA A 75 5.78 13.44 -6.74
N LEU A 76 6.76 13.53 -7.64
CA LEU A 76 6.84 14.59 -8.65
C LEU A 76 5.74 14.49 -9.71
N ASN A 77 5.31 13.27 -10.05
CA ASN A 77 4.26 13.01 -11.04
C ASN A 77 2.84 13.06 -10.46
N ASN A 78 2.70 13.07 -9.13
CA ASN A 78 1.42 13.05 -8.43
C ASN A 78 1.31 14.23 -7.46
N ARG A 79 1.59 15.46 -7.92
CA ARG A 79 1.61 16.64 -7.04
C ARG A 79 0.25 17.00 -6.44
N GLN A 80 -0.83 16.46 -6.97
CA GLN A 80 -2.20 16.70 -6.51
C GLN A 80 -2.58 15.89 -5.27
N VAL A 81 -1.83 14.85 -4.91
CA VAL A 81 -2.15 13.99 -3.74
C VAL A 81 -1.56 14.58 -2.46
N THR A 82 -2.24 14.35 -1.34
CA THR A 82 -1.70 14.61 0.00
C THR A 82 -0.77 13.46 0.38
N LEU A 83 0.50 13.78 0.65
CA LEU A 83 1.48 12.81 1.12
C LEU A 83 1.36 12.65 2.63
N ILE A 84 1.29 11.40 3.09
CA ILE A 84 1.28 11.05 4.52
C ILE A 84 2.48 10.13 4.79
N HIS A 85 3.41 10.56 5.63
CA HIS A 85 4.64 9.79 5.88
C HIS A 85 5.28 10.05 7.24
N SER A 86 6.24 9.21 7.62
CA SER A 86 6.96 9.33 8.90
C SER A 86 7.69 10.68 9.03
N LEU A 87 7.61 11.31 10.22
CA LEU A 87 8.37 12.51 10.58
C LEU A 87 9.89 12.33 10.44
N THR A 88 10.37 11.07 10.47
CA THR A 88 11.78 10.76 10.20
C THR A 88 12.24 11.27 8.84
N HIS A 89 11.34 11.53 7.89
CA HIS A 89 11.64 12.10 6.59
C HIS A 89 11.80 13.62 6.55
N PHE A 90 11.66 14.33 7.68
CA PHE A 90 11.64 15.80 7.69
C PHE A 90 12.89 16.44 7.04
N TYR A 91 14.07 15.87 7.29
CA TYR A 91 15.33 16.33 6.66
C TYR A 91 15.68 15.58 5.37
N SER A 92 14.80 14.71 4.91
CA SER A 92 14.96 14.03 3.63
C SER A 92 14.50 14.93 2.48
N PHE A 93 14.29 14.33 1.30
CA PHE A 93 13.72 15.03 0.15
C PHE A 93 12.42 15.78 0.53
N PHE A 94 12.27 17.03 0.07
CA PHE A 94 11.05 17.83 0.17
C PHE A 94 10.18 17.63 -1.08
N PRO A 95 9.18 16.72 -1.05
CA PRO A 95 8.26 16.57 -2.16
C PRO A 95 7.42 17.83 -2.34
N LYS A 96 7.29 18.28 -3.60
CA LYS A 96 6.30 19.29 -3.99
C LYS A 96 4.94 18.61 -4.24
N THR A 97 4.40 17.95 -3.22
CA THR A 97 3.01 17.44 -3.23
C THR A 97 2.07 18.54 -2.76
N LYS A 98 0.76 18.30 -2.86
CA LYS A 98 -0.28 19.29 -2.53
C LYS A 98 -0.15 19.71 -1.07
N ASP A 99 -0.15 18.69 -0.21
CA ASP A 99 0.02 18.79 1.23
C ASP A 99 0.96 17.67 1.68
N VAL A 100 1.64 17.89 2.81
CA VAL A 100 2.50 16.89 3.47
C VAL A 100 2.06 16.79 4.93
N VAL A 101 1.68 15.58 5.35
CA VAL A 101 1.28 15.26 6.71
C VAL A 101 2.29 14.27 7.29
N TYR A 102 2.78 14.57 8.49
CA TYR A 102 3.72 13.73 9.19
C TYR A 102 3.03 12.93 10.29
N TYR A 103 3.35 11.64 10.38
CA TYR A 103 3.05 10.85 11.58
C TYR A 103 4.35 10.49 12.30
N HIS A 104 4.27 10.35 13.62
CA HIS A 104 5.40 9.94 14.44
C HIS A 104 4.89 9.23 15.68
N HIS A 105 5.68 8.28 16.19
CA HIS A 105 5.25 7.45 17.31
C HIS A 105 5.63 8.02 18.69
N PHE A 106 6.27 9.20 18.72
CA PHE A 106 6.68 9.99 19.90
C PHE A 106 7.27 9.22 21.10
N GLY A 107 7.89 8.07 20.85
CA GLY A 107 8.55 7.25 21.87
C GLY A 107 7.76 6.01 22.31
N ASP A 108 6.47 5.92 22.01
CA ASP A 108 5.74 4.66 22.17
C ASP A 108 6.11 3.72 21.01
N LYS A 109 6.62 2.54 21.35
CA LYS A 109 7.03 1.50 20.39
C LYS A 109 6.34 0.17 20.67
N LYS A 110 5.46 0.13 21.68
CA LYS A 110 5.03 -1.12 22.32
C LYS A 110 3.53 -1.22 22.53
N SER A 111 2.77 -0.12 22.61
CA SER A 111 1.33 -0.22 22.87
C SER A 111 0.56 -0.91 21.75
N GLY A 112 1.13 -0.98 20.54
CA GLY A 112 0.39 -1.49 19.40
C GLY A 112 -0.70 -0.52 18.94
N SER A 113 -0.72 0.73 19.42
CA SER A 113 -1.76 1.69 19.07
C SER A 113 -1.54 2.29 17.67
N PHE A 114 -2.67 2.56 17.01
CA PHE A 114 -2.77 3.08 15.63
C PHE A 114 -3.60 4.37 15.57
N ASP A 115 -3.86 4.98 16.73
CA ASP A 115 -4.53 6.26 16.83
C ASP A 115 -3.60 7.39 16.39
N LEU A 116 -3.77 7.84 15.15
CA LEU A 116 -3.00 8.96 14.60
C LEU A 116 -3.35 10.31 15.23
N ALA A 117 -4.46 10.44 15.98
CA ALA A 117 -4.83 11.65 16.71
C ALA A 117 -4.21 11.72 18.11
N GLY A 118 -3.66 10.61 18.60
CA GLY A 118 -3.21 10.49 19.99
C GLY A 118 -2.01 9.56 20.10
N ASP A 119 -2.24 8.39 20.70
CA ASP A 119 -1.18 7.41 20.95
C ASP A 119 -0.92 6.58 19.70
N PHE A 120 0.04 6.96 18.87
CA PHE A 120 0.48 6.16 17.74
C PHE A 120 1.78 5.45 18.12
N ALA A 121 1.82 4.12 18.06
CA ALA A 121 3.00 3.37 18.50
C ALA A 121 3.63 2.50 17.41
N THR A 122 2.91 2.26 16.30
CA THR A 122 3.22 1.12 15.44
C THR A 122 3.21 1.45 13.94
N CYS A 123 4.39 1.33 13.32
CA CYS A 123 4.55 1.31 11.86
C CYS A 123 4.72 -0.13 11.34
N ALA A 124 3.77 -1.02 11.62
CA ALA A 124 3.91 -2.46 11.32
C ALA A 124 3.49 -2.87 9.89
N GLY A 125 3.15 -1.91 9.02
CA GLY A 125 2.82 -2.17 7.62
C GLY A 125 2.02 -1.03 6.98
N SER A 126 2.02 -0.98 5.66
CA SER A 126 1.28 0.02 4.87
C SER A 126 -0.21 0.01 5.18
N LEU A 127 -0.83 -1.18 5.18
CA LEU A 127 -2.27 -1.33 5.39
C LEU A 127 -2.71 -0.80 6.76
N HIS A 128 -1.92 -1.05 7.81
CA HIS A 128 -2.23 -0.59 9.15
C HIS A 128 -2.29 0.94 9.21
N ILE A 129 -1.31 1.61 8.60
CA ILE A 129 -1.26 3.07 8.55
C ILE A 129 -2.39 3.61 7.67
N MET A 130 -2.69 2.99 6.53
CA MET A 130 -3.81 3.42 5.68
C MET A 130 -5.16 3.33 6.41
N ILE A 131 -5.40 2.30 7.22
CA ILE A 131 -6.62 2.18 8.04
C ILE A 131 -6.60 3.23 9.16
N GLY A 132 -5.48 3.42 9.86
CA GLY A 132 -5.33 4.48 10.86
C GLY A 132 -5.63 5.87 10.27
N VAL A 133 -5.11 6.15 9.07
CA VAL A 133 -5.40 7.40 8.33
C VAL A 133 -6.88 7.51 8.01
N ALA A 134 -7.52 6.43 7.54
CA ALA A 134 -8.94 6.45 7.23
C ALA A 134 -9.78 6.80 8.46
N ARG A 135 -9.46 6.20 9.62
CA ARG A 135 -10.13 6.48 10.89
C ARG A 135 -9.88 7.92 11.37
N PHE A 136 -8.63 8.38 11.31
CA PHE A 136 -8.26 9.75 11.67
C PHE A 136 -9.02 10.81 10.86
N LEU A 137 -9.25 10.54 9.57
CA LEU A 137 -10.02 11.42 8.68
C LEU A 137 -11.54 11.30 8.85
N GLY A 138 -12.01 10.44 9.76
CA GLY A 138 -13.44 10.27 10.06
C GLY A 138 -14.22 9.41 9.07
N PHE A 139 -13.56 8.57 8.26
CA PHE A 139 -14.27 7.62 7.42
C PHE A 139 -14.90 6.52 8.28
N SER A 140 -16.19 6.23 8.05
CA SER A 140 -16.91 5.13 8.72
C SER A 140 -16.94 3.83 7.93
N LYS A 141 -16.55 3.87 6.65
CA LYS A 141 -16.53 2.71 5.74
C LYS A 141 -15.26 2.67 4.91
N ALA A 142 -14.74 1.47 4.66
CA ALA A 142 -13.62 1.26 3.75
C ALA A 142 -13.81 0.02 2.85
N ILE A 143 -13.53 0.20 1.56
CA ILE A 143 -13.42 -0.89 0.59
C ILE A 143 -11.93 -1.07 0.29
N LEU A 144 -11.41 -2.26 0.53
CA LEU A 144 -9.99 -2.61 0.41
C LEU A 144 -9.77 -3.42 -0.86
N LEU A 145 -8.77 -3.05 -1.66
CA LEU A 145 -8.31 -3.82 -2.82
C LEU A 145 -6.79 -3.96 -2.77
N GLY A 146 -6.24 -5.05 -3.31
CA GLY A 146 -4.80 -5.32 -3.27
C GLY A 146 -4.26 -5.50 -1.84
N CYS A 147 -5.12 -5.95 -0.92
CA CYS A 147 -4.81 -6.25 0.48
C CYS A 147 -4.84 -7.78 0.70
N ASP A 148 -4.17 -8.49 -0.20
CA ASP A 148 -4.34 -9.92 -0.45
C ASP A 148 -4.01 -10.83 0.73
N TYR A 149 -3.22 -10.31 1.68
CA TYR A 149 -2.79 -11.07 2.87
C TYR A 149 -3.91 -11.18 3.91
N LEU A 150 -5.05 -10.53 3.69
CA LEU A 150 -6.28 -10.73 4.44
C LEU A 150 -7.11 -11.94 3.96
N GLY A 151 -6.76 -12.50 2.80
CA GLY A 151 -7.46 -13.63 2.21
C GLY A 151 -7.07 -14.98 2.80
N SER A 152 -7.97 -15.94 2.67
CA SER A 152 -7.83 -17.36 2.96
C SER A 152 -8.41 -18.16 1.78
N PRO A 153 -7.56 -18.79 0.95
CA PRO A 153 -6.10 -18.67 0.90
C PRO A 153 -5.64 -17.25 0.59
N LYS A 154 -4.47 -16.82 1.11
CA LYS A 154 -3.91 -15.51 0.75
C LYS A 154 -3.28 -15.56 -0.63
N LEU A 155 -3.29 -14.43 -1.34
CA LEU A 155 -2.58 -14.31 -2.61
C LEU A 155 -1.24 -13.58 -2.36
N GLU A 156 -0.13 -14.25 -2.67
CA GLU A 156 1.23 -13.74 -2.49
C GLU A 156 1.75 -13.05 -3.75
N GLY A 157 2.58 -12.03 -3.53
CA GLY A 157 3.19 -11.23 -4.60
C GLY A 157 2.60 -9.82 -4.68
N HIS A 158 3.11 -9.05 -5.64
CA HIS A 158 2.72 -7.67 -5.85
C HIS A 158 2.29 -7.42 -7.30
N PHE A 159 1.47 -6.38 -7.50
CA PHE A 159 1.02 -6.05 -8.85
C PHE A 159 2.16 -5.65 -9.79
N TYR A 160 3.26 -5.12 -9.23
CA TYR A 160 4.46 -4.76 -9.97
C TYR A 160 5.43 -5.91 -10.20
N SER A 161 5.20 -7.09 -9.60
CA SER A 161 6.08 -8.25 -9.74
C SER A 161 6.13 -8.78 -11.17
N ASP A 162 7.26 -9.36 -11.58
CA ASP A 162 7.43 -10.04 -12.88
C ASP A 162 6.70 -11.41 -12.87
N SER A 163 6.59 -12.05 -11.71
CA SER A 163 5.87 -13.31 -11.54
C SER A 163 4.35 -13.12 -11.43
N ALA A 164 3.61 -14.16 -11.82
CA ALA A 164 2.20 -14.26 -11.48
C ALA A 164 2.04 -14.45 -9.96
N PRO A 165 1.01 -13.85 -9.35
CA PRO A 165 0.75 -14.07 -7.94
C PRO A 165 0.35 -15.53 -7.67
N VAL A 166 0.67 -16.04 -6.48
CA VAL A 166 0.47 -17.44 -6.10
C VAL A 166 -0.32 -17.55 -4.82
N TYR A 167 -1.16 -18.57 -4.69
CA TYR A 167 -1.85 -18.83 -3.43
C TYR A 167 -0.89 -19.36 -2.38
N GLY A 168 -0.86 -18.68 -1.24
CA GLY A 168 -0.05 -19.02 -0.08
C GLY A 168 -0.91 -19.49 1.09
N LYS A 169 -0.23 -19.77 2.21
CA LYS A 169 -0.90 -20.09 3.48
C LYS A 169 -1.47 -18.84 4.13
N ASP A 170 -2.64 -18.99 4.71
CA ASP A 170 -3.33 -17.97 5.50
C ASP A 170 -2.41 -17.36 6.58
N ASP A 171 -2.65 -16.09 6.89
CA ASP A 171 -1.96 -15.36 7.95
C ASP A 171 -2.98 -14.82 8.96
N SER A 172 -3.52 -15.73 9.79
CA SER A 172 -4.53 -15.38 10.80
C SER A 172 -4.02 -14.32 11.78
N GLN A 173 -2.73 -14.33 12.12
CA GLN A 173 -2.13 -13.32 12.99
C GLN A 173 -2.15 -11.93 12.36
N HIS A 174 -1.91 -11.82 11.05
CA HIS A 174 -2.05 -10.56 10.33
C HIS A 174 -3.51 -10.10 10.30
N VAL A 175 -4.45 -10.99 10.00
CA VAL A 175 -5.89 -10.69 9.99
C VAL A 175 -6.37 -10.17 11.35
N ASP A 176 -5.98 -10.82 12.44
CA ASP A 176 -6.34 -10.41 13.80
C ASP A 176 -5.79 -9.02 14.16
N LYS A 177 -4.56 -8.72 13.73
CA LYS A 177 -3.98 -7.37 13.89
C LYS A 177 -4.78 -6.32 13.13
N VAL A 178 -5.13 -6.59 11.86
CA VAL A 178 -5.94 -5.67 11.05
C VAL A 178 -7.32 -5.46 11.66
N LYS A 179 -7.93 -6.50 12.22
CA LYS A 179 -9.20 -6.40 12.96
C LYS A 179 -9.11 -5.47 14.17
N GLY A 180 -8.02 -5.57 14.94
CA GLY A 180 -7.75 -4.65 16.06
C GLY A 180 -7.61 -3.19 15.62
N ILE A 181 -6.96 -2.95 14.48
CA ILE A 181 -6.74 -1.60 13.93
C ILE A 181 -8.05 -0.99 13.40
N ALA A 182 -8.85 -1.81 12.70
CA ALA A 182 -10.11 -1.40 12.07
C ALA A 182 -11.08 -0.81 13.09
N GLY A 183 -11.15 -1.38 14.30
CA GLY A 183 -12.07 -0.92 15.34
C GLY A 183 -13.52 -0.96 14.86
N ASP A 184 -14.13 0.22 14.76
CA ASP A 184 -15.51 0.46 14.35
C ASP A 184 -15.69 0.71 12.83
N LEU A 185 -14.60 0.69 12.06
CA LEU A 185 -14.65 0.89 10.61
C LEU A 185 -15.33 -0.30 9.91
N ASP A 186 -16.45 -0.04 9.20
CA ASP A 186 -17.14 -1.08 8.40
C ASP A 186 -16.33 -1.36 7.13
N MET A 187 -15.67 -2.51 7.11
CA MET A 187 -14.71 -2.90 6.10
C MET A 187 -15.25 -4.01 5.18
N THR A 188 -15.10 -3.78 3.88
CA THR A 188 -15.26 -4.80 2.83
C THR A 188 -13.92 -5.01 2.13
N VAL A 189 -13.49 -6.27 2.02
CA VAL A 189 -12.24 -6.65 1.35
C VAL A 189 -12.56 -7.32 0.02
N ILE A 190 -12.09 -6.74 -1.08
CA ILE A 190 -12.19 -7.34 -2.40
C ILE A 190 -10.97 -8.21 -2.63
N LEU A 191 -11.21 -9.51 -2.80
CA LEU A 191 -10.19 -10.53 -2.94
C LEU A 191 -10.26 -11.17 -4.33
N ALA A 192 -9.20 -11.87 -4.71
CA ALA A 192 -9.20 -12.67 -5.94
C ALA A 192 -10.19 -13.84 -5.82
N GLU A 193 -10.75 -14.27 -6.95
CA GLU A 193 -11.64 -15.42 -7.02
C GLU A 193 -11.06 -16.67 -6.31
N GLY A 194 -11.85 -17.27 -5.42
CA GLY A 194 -11.45 -18.43 -4.62
C GLY A 194 -10.80 -18.10 -3.28
N SER A 195 -10.70 -16.81 -2.91
CA SER A 195 -10.24 -16.35 -1.60
C SER A 195 -11.35 -15.63 -0.83
N SER A 196 -11.38 -15.78 0.49
CA SER A 196 -12.33 -15.10 1.38
C SER A 196 -11.64 -14.55 2.63
N CYS A 197 -12.29 -13.66 3.38
CA CYS A 197 -11.77 -13.17 4.65
C CYS A 197 -12.67 -13.62 5.82
N SER A 198 -12.09 -14.17 6.87
CA SER A 198 -12.82 -14.62 8.05
C SER A 198 -13.21 -13.48 9.00
N ALA A 199 -12.52 -12.34 8.94
CA ALA A 199 -12.69 -11.24 9.88
C ALA A 199 -13.56 -10.07 9.36
N PHE A 200 -13.71 -9.96 8.04
CA PHE A 200 -14.39 -8.84 7.38
C PHE A 200 -15.34 -9.35 6.31
N LYS A 201 -16.29 -8.52 5.88
CA LYS A 201 -17.06 -8.82 4.66
C LYS A 201 -16.07 -8.95 3.51
N SER A 202 -16.18 -10.00 2.70
CA SER A 202 -15.36 -10.16 1.51
C SER A 202 -16.23 -10.53 0.31
N ALA A 203 -15.77 -10.13 -0.87
CA ALA A 203 -16.36 -10.50 -2.15
C ALA A 203 -15.24 -10.59 -3.19
N SER A 204 -15.46 -11.34 -4.27
CA SER A 204 -14.62 -11.25 -5.46
C SER A 204 -14.82 -9.90 -6.16
N PHE A 205 -13.92 -9.56 -7.08
CA PHE A 205 -14.08 -8.34 -7.89
C PHE A 205 -15.37 -8.39 -8.73
N GLU A 206 -15.68 -9.57 -9.31
CA GLU A 206 -16.89 -9.77 -10.11
C GLU A 206 -18.16 -9.70 -9.27
N GLU A 207 -18.19 -10.33 -8.09
CA GLU A 207 -19.34 -10.26 -7.18
C GLU A 207 -19.66 -8.83 -6.75
N TYR A 208 -18.63 -8.00 -6.55
CA TYR A 208 -18.81 -6.64 -6.06
C TYR A 208 -19.07 -5.61 -7.15
N PHE A 209 -18.38 -5.71 -8.30
CA PHE A 209 -18.45 -4.72 -9.38
C PHE A 209 -19.22 -5.20 -10.62
N GLY A 210 -19.62 -6.47 -10.68
CA GLY A 210 -20.35 -7.05 -11.81
C GLY A 210 -19.51 -7.19 -13.08
N VAL A 211 -18.18 -7.23 -12.95
CA VAL A 211 -17.24 -7.32 -14.09
C VAL A 211 -16.21 -8.40 -13.81
N PRO A 212 -15.96 -9.33 -14.74
CA PRO A 212 -15.02 -10.42 -14.53
C PRO A 212 -13.57 -9.92 -14.38
N GLU A 213 -12.76 -10.72 -13.70
CA GLU A 213 -11.33 -10.50 -13.58
C GLU A 213 -10.61 -10.67 -14.93
N VAL A 214 -9.73 -9.73 -15.26
CA VAL A 214 -8.89 -9.76 -16.49
C VAL A 214 -7.43 -9.75 -16.08
N LYS A 215 -6.75 -10.88 -16.28
CA LYS A 215 -5.33 -11.02 -15.94
C LYS A 215 -4.46 -10.12 -16.80
N LYS A 216 -3.67 -9.26 -16.15
CA LYS A 216 -2.64 -8.42 -16.77
C LYS A 216 -1.26 -8.73 -16.20
N THR A 217 -0.23 -8.47 -17.00
CA THR A 217 1.17 -8.46 -16.58
C THR A 217 1.58 -7.06 -16.12
N ASN A 218 2.69 -6.94 -15.40
CA ASN A 218 3.16 -5.64 -14.90
C ASN A 218 3.52 -4.66 -16.03
N VAL A 219 4.04 -5.15 -17.17
CA VAL A 219 4.37 -4.34 -18.35
C VAL A 219 3.14 -3.73 -19.03
N GLU A 220 1.95 -4.28 -18.82
CA GLU A 220 0.70 -3.73 -19.34
C GLU A 220 0.15 -2.59 -18.49
N ILE A 221 0.59 -2.47 -17.24
CA ILE A 221 -0.01 -1.54 -16.25
C ILE A 221 0.99 -0.55 -15.65
N ILE A 222 2.30 -0.73 -15.86
CA ILE A 222 3.36 0.13 -15.33
C ILE A 222 4.29 0.56 -16.46
N ASP A 223 4.67 1.85 -16.48
CA ASP A 223 5.65 2.37 -17.42
C ASP A 223 7.00 1.63 -17.31
N GLU A 224 7.61 1.33 -18.46
CA GLU A 224 8.89 0.61 -18.55
C GLU A 224 9.99 1.26 -17.70
N GLU A 225 10.01 2.59 -17.63
CA GLU A 225 10.99 3.31 -16.82
C GLU A 225 10.87 2.99 -15.32
N TYR A 226 9.65 2.90 -14.79
CA TYR A 226 9.44 2.50 -13.40
C TYR A 226 9.86 1.05 -13.17
N LEU A 227 9.50 0.14 -14.09
CA LEU A 227 9.92 -1.27 -14.01
C LEU A 227 11.44 -1.41 -14.04
N ALA A 228 12.14 -0.68 -14.91
CA ALA A 228 13.60 -0.68 -14.97
C ALA A 228 14.22 -0.21 -13.64
N MET A 229 13.67 0.84 -13.01
CA MET A 229 14.12 1.30 -11.70
C MET A 229 13.84 0.28 -10.59
N MET A 230 12.66 -0.34 -10.59
CA MET A 230 12.27 -1.37 -9.61
C MET A 230 13.12 -2.63 -9.73
N ARG A 231 13.33 -3.16 -10.94
CA ARG A 231 14.23 -4.30 -11.20
C ARG A 231 15.65 -4.01 -10.74
N LYS A 232 16.14 -2.78 -10.95
CA LYS A 232 17.44 -2.34 -10.43
C LYS A 232 17.51 -2.32 -8.91
N ALA A 233 16.44 -1.90 -8.24
CA ALA A 233 16.35 -1.95 -6.78
C ALA A 233 16.23 -3.40 -6.26
N ALA A 234 15.57 -4.28 -7.00
CA ALA A 234 15.43 -5.70 -6.68
C ALA A 234 16.77 -6.45 -6.73
N VAL A 235 17.61 -6.19 -7.75
CA VAL A 235 19.00 -6.68 -7.82
C VAL A 235 19.83 -6.26 -6.60
N LYS A 236 19.39 -5.24 -5.86
CA LYS A 236 20.02 -4.74 -4.62
C LYS A 236 19.31 -5.18 -3.35
N ASN A 237 18.36 -6.12 -3.44
CA ASN A 237 17.58 -6.65 -2.32
C ASN A 237 16.80 -5.56 -1.55
N GLN A 238 16.32 -4.52 -2.23
CA GLN A 238 15.55 -3.43 -1.61
C GLN A 238 14.06 -3.49 -1.88
N ILE A 239 13.63 -4.25 -2.89
CA ILE A 239 12.24 -4.51 -3.23
C ILE A 239 12.14 -5.91 -3.84
N TYR A 240 11.00 -6.57 -3.68
CA TYR A 240 10.72 -7.84 -4.35
C TYR A 240 9.93 -7.57 -5.64
N ILE A 241 10.49 -7.92 -6.79
CA ILE A 241 9.83 -7.87 -8.11
C ILE A 241 9.76 -9.27 -8.69
#